data_AF-A0A9P6QSL6-F1
#
_entry.id   AF-A0A9P6QSL6-F1
#
_cell.length_a   1.000
_cell.length_b   1.000
_cell.length_c   1.000
_cell.angle_alpha   90.00
_cell.angle_beta   90.00
_cell.angle_gamma   90.00
#
_symmetry.space_group_name_H-M   'P 1'
#
loop_
_entity.id
_entity.type
_entity.pdbx_description
1 polymer ?
#
loop_
_entity_poly.entity_id
_entity_poly.type
_entity_poly.pdbx_seq_one_letter_code
_entity_poly.pdbx_strand_id
1 'polypeptide(L)'
;MKLESELRAEFIAEAGAAHRPASQVLRELMREFVQRQREAREYGKFLQLKVEAGRVSMRAGLGRSNEEVEAEFAARRARVVN
;
A
#
# COMPACT_ATOMS: atom_id res chain seq x y z
N MET A 1 26.90 8.55 2.48
CA MET A 1 25.87 8.96 3.45
C MET A 1 26.53 9.04 4.82
N LYS A 2 26.37 10.12 5.57
CA LYS A 2 26.98 10.27 6.89
C LYS A 2 25.89 10.10 7.94
N LEU A 3 26.07 9.13 8.84
CA LEU A 3 25.24 8.99 10.03
C LEU A 3 25.96 9.73 11.15
N GLU A 4 25.19 10.44 11.97
CA GLU A 4 25.72 11.00 13.22
C GLU A 4 26.30 9.86 14.08
N SER A 5 27.42 10.12 14.75
CA SER A 5 28.19 9.09 15.45
C SER A 5 27.38 8.40 16.54
N GLU A 6 26.52 9.14 17.24
CA GLU A 6 25.63 8.63 18.29
C GLU A 6 24.59 7.67 17.71
N LEU A 7 23.87 8.09 16.66
CA LEU A 7 22.88 7.25 15.98
C LEU A 7 23.49 5.96 15.42
N ARG A 8 24.72 6.02 14.91
CA ARG A 8 25.44 4.83 14.46
C ARG A 8 25.72 3.87 15.62
N ALA A 9 26.13 4.38 16.77
CA ALA A 9 26.44 3.56 17.94
C ALA A 9 25.19 2.86 18.48
N GLU A 10 24.09 3.61 18.64
CA GLU A 10 22.79 3.06 19.06
C GLU A 10 22.31 1.97 18.10
N PHE A 11 22.35 2.23 16.79
CA PHE A 11 21.91 1.24 15.80
C PHE A 11 22.72 -0.06 15.86
N ILE A 12 24.02 0.02 16.10
CA ILE A 12 24.87 -1.18 16.26
C ILE A 12 24.54 -1.92 17.56
N ALA A 13 24.33 -1.20 18.66
CA ALA A 13 23.99 -1.79 19.95
C ALA A 13 22.66 -2.56 19.87
N GLU A 14 21.61 -1.94 19.32
CA GLU A 14 20.29 -2.55 19.16
C GLU A 14 20.31 -3.73 18.18
N ALA A 15 21.02 -3.61 17.06
CA ALA A 15 21.20 -4.74 16.14
C ALA A 15 21.91 -5.92 16.83
N GLY A 16 22.93 -5.63 17.64
CA GLY A 16 23.65 -6.61 18.46
C GLY A 16 22.75 -7.29 19.49
N ALA A 17 21.92 -6.52 20.21
CA ALA A 17 20.93 -7.03 21.16
C ALA A 17 19.88 -7.92 20.48
N ALA A 18 19.53 -7.61 19.23
CA ALA A 18 18.67 -8.45 18.40
C ALA A 18 19.40 -9.66 17.78
N HIS A 19 20.70 -9.86 18.04
CA HIS A 19 21.55 -10.88 17.43
C HIS A 19 21.59 -10.83 15.89
N ARG A 20 21.51 -9.62 15.32
CA ARG A 20 21.52 -9.40 13.87
C ARG A 20 22.70 -8.53 13.46
N PRO A 21 23.37 -8.82 12.33
CA PRO A 21 24.37 -7.91 11.79
C PRO A 21 23.76 -6.56 11.43
N ALA A 22 24.29 -5.46 11.96
CA ALA A 22 23.81 -4.10 11.65
C ALA A 22 23.75 -3.82 10.14
N SER A 23 24.71 -4.32 9.36
CA SER A 23 24.74 -4.19 7.89
C SER A 23 23.62 -4.98 7.19
N GLN A 24 23.12 -6.05 7.80
CA GLN A 24 21.96 -6.78 7.30
C GLN A 24 20.69 -5.95 7.53
N VAL A 25 20.47 -5.49 8.76
CA VAL A 25 19.30 -4.67 9.12
C VAL A 25 19.23 -3.42 8.25
N LEU A 26 20.36 -2.71 8.06
CA LEU A 26 20.40 -1.51 7.21
C LEU A 26 20.01 -1.81 5.76
N ARG A 27 20.50 -2.92 5.18
CA ARG A 27 20.17 -3.31 3.80
C ARG A 27 18.69 -3.62 3.63
N GLU A 28 18.07 -4.29 4.60
CA GLU A 28 16.64 -4.57 4.59
C GLU A 28 15.83 -3.27 4.66
N LEU A 29 16.14 -2.38 5.61
CA LEU A 29 15.49 -1.08 5.73
C LEU A 29 15.60 -0.23 4.45
N MET A 30 16.77 -0.24 3.80
CA MET A 30 16.96 0.45 2.53
C MET A 30 16.10 -0.15 1.41
N ARG A 31 15.99 -1.49 1.33
CA ARG A 31 15.14 -2.16 0.33
C ARG A 31 13.67 -1.85 0.56
N GLU A 32 13.20 -1.96 1.79
CA GLU A 32 11.82 -1.64 2.17
C GLU A 32 11.49 -0.18 1.90
N PHE A 33 12.40 0.75 2.19
CA PHE A 33 12.22 2.16 1.86
C PHE A 33 12.06 2.36 0.35
N VAL A 34 12.98 1.82 -0.45
CA VAL A 34 12.89 1.94 -1.91
C VAL A 34 11.60 1.33 -2.46
N GLN A 35 11.20 0.16 -1.95
CA GLN A 35 9.98 -0.51 -2.36
C GLN A 35 8.73 0.33 -2.03
N ARG A 36 8.58 0.80 -0.79
CA ARG A 36 7.47 1.68 -0.38
C ARG A 36 7.40 2.94 -1.23
N GLN A 37 8.55 3.55 -1.54
CA GLN A 37 8.58 4.74 -2.39
C GLN A 37 8.18 4.44 -3.84
N ARG A 38 8.45 3.24 -4.37
CA ARG A 38 7.99 2.82 -5.70
C ARG A 38 6.49 2.58 -5.69
N GLU A 39 6.00 1.80 -4.73
CA GLU A 39 4.57 1.51 -4.56
C GLU A 39 3.74 2.78 -4.42
N ALA A 40 4.18 3.75 -3.62
CA ALA A 40 3.48 5.02 -3.46
C ALA A 40 3.34 5.79 -4.80
N ARG A 41 4.39 5.81 -5.62
CA ARG A 41 4.37 6.47 -6.94
C ARG A 41 3.47 5.72 -7.93
N GLU A 42 3.54 4.39 -7.92
CA GLU A 42 2.71 3.54 -8.79
C GLU A 42 1.24 3.61 -8.39
N TYR A 43 0.94 3.58 -7.10
CA TYR A 43 -0.40 3.73 -6.56
C TYR A 43 -1.00 5.09 -6.92
N GLY A 44 -0.21 6.18 -6.85
CA GLY A 44 -0.66 7.50 -7.29
C GLY A 44 -1.11 7.51 -8.76
N LYS A 45 -0.32 6.90 -9.66
CA LYS A 45 -0.67 6.76 -11.08
C LYS A 45 -1.92 5.91 -11.27
N PHE A 46 -1.99 4.76 -10.60
CA PHE A 46 -3.15 3.88 -10.65
C PHE A 46 -4.43 4.58 -10.17
N LEU A 47 -4.38 5.29 -9.04
CA LEU A 47 -5.51 6.01 -8.48
C LEU A 47 -5.99 7.11 -9.43
N GLN A 48 -5.07 7.88 -10.01
CA GLN A 48 -5.42 8.91 -10.99
C GLN A 48 -6.17 8.33 -12.19
N LEU A 49 -5.67 7.23 -12.77
CA LEU A 49 -6.31 6.55 -13.89
C LEU A 49 -7.68 5.98 -13.51
N LYS A 50 -7.80 5.36 -12.33
CA LYS A 50 -9.06 4.81 -11.83
C LYS A 50 -10.13 5.90 -11.65
N VAL A 51 -9.75 7.04 -11.08
CA VAL A 51 -10.66 8.17 -10.87
C VAL A 51 -11.13 8.74 -12.21
N GLU A 52 -10.23 8.92 -13.18
CA GLU A 52 -10.63 9.45 -14.48
C GLU A 52 -11.53 8.49 -15.23
N ALA A 53 -11.24 7.19 -15.22
CA ALA A 53 -12.12 6.17 -15.79
C ALA A 53 -13.53 6.20 -15.15
N GLY A 54 -13.61 6.34 -13.83
CA GLY A 54 -14.88 6.50 -13.11
C GLY A 54 -15.64 7.75 -13.53
N ARG A 55 -14.96 8.90 -13.66
CA ARG A 55 -15.57 10.15 -14.12
C ARG A 55 -16.09 10.06 -15.55
N VAL A 56 -15.34 9.42 -16.46
CA VAL A 56 -15.78 9.16 -17.84
C VAL A 56 -17.03 8.28 -17.85
N SER A 57 -17.03 7.19 -17.08
CA SER A 57 -18.18 6.28 -16.96
C SER A 57 -19.44 7.01 -16.45
N MET A 58 -19.29 7.83 -15.40
CA MET A 58 -20.39 8.63 -14.85
C MET A 58 -20.95 9.63 -15.87
N ARG A 59 -20.08 10.36 -16.57
CA ARG A 59 -20.50 11.31 -17.62
C ARG A 59 -21.19 10.62 -18.80
N ALA A 60 -20.82 9.37 -19.08
CA ALA A 60 -21.44 8.54 -20.11
C ALA A 60 -22.73 7.84 -19.65
N GLY A 61 -23.16 8.01 -18.38
CA GLY A 61 -24.35 7.36 -17.84
C GLY A 61 -24.20 5.85 -17.64
N LEU A 62 -22.97 5.33 -17.58
CA LEU A 62 -22.69 3.88 -17.43
C LEU A 62 -22.69 3.42 -15.96
N GLY A 63 -23.29 4.21 -15.07
CA GLY A 63 -23.44 3.90 -13.65
C GLY A 63 -24.64 2.99 -13.37
N ARG A 64 -24.72 2.46 -12.15
CA ARG A 64 -25.91 1.77 -11.62
C ARG A 64 -26.49 2.55 -10.45
N SER A 65 -27.79 2.43 -10.23
CA SER A 65 -28.44 2.97 -9.04
C SER A 65 -27.97 2.24 -7.78
N ASN A 66 -28.11 2.90 -6.64
CA ASN A 66 -27.76 2.29 -5.36
C ASN A 66 -28.65 1.07 -5.07
N GLU A 67 -29.94 1.17 -5.43
CA GLU A 67 -30.94 0.13 -5.25
C GLU A 67 -30.59 -1.15 -6.02
N GLU A 68 -30.16 -1.03 -7.28
CA GLU A 68 -29.70 -2.17 -8.09
C GLU A 68 -28.48 -2.85 -7.48
N VAL A 69 -27.53 -2.05 -6.98
CA VAL A 69 -26.31 -2.58 -6.32
C VAL A 69 -26.68 -3.33 -5.05
N GLU A 70 -27.51 -2.76 -4.18
CA GLU A 70 -27.92 -3.42 -2.93
C GLU A 70 -28.68 -4.72 -3.18
N ALA A 71 -29.58 -4.74 -4.17
CA ALA A 71 -30.30 -5.95 -4.56
C ALA A 71 -29.34 -7.06 -5.03
N GLU A 72 -28.36 -6.72 -5.89
CA GLU A 72 -27.37 -7.67 -6.38
C GLU A 72 -26.53 -8.25 -5.23
N PHE A 73 -26.03 -7.40 -4.33
CA PHE A 73 -25.20 -7.85 -3.22
C PHE A 73 -26.00 -8.61 -2.14
N ALA A 74 -27.27 -8.28 -1.92
CA ALA A 74 -28.16 -9.07 -1.07
C ALA A 74 -28.34 -10.49 -1.63
N ALA A 75 -28.58 -10.62 -2.94
CA ALA A 75 -28.70 -11.91 -3.60
C ALA A 75 -27.39 -12.72 -3.53
N ARG A 76 -26.23 -12.08 -3.68
CA ARG A 76 -24.92 -12.74 -3.52
C ARG A 76 -24.71 -13.27 -2.10
N ARG A 77 -25.02 -12.47 -1.08
CA ARG A 77 -24.90 -12.89 0.33
C ARG A 77 -25.81 -14.08 0.64
N ALA A 78 -27.05 -14.06 0.18
CA ALA A 78 -27.99 -15.17 0.39
C ALA A 78 -27.50 -16.51 -0.19
N ARG A 79 -26.70 -16.49 -1.26
CA ARG A 79 -26.11 -17.72 -1.86
C ARG A 79 -24.95 -18.32 -1.05
N VAL A 80 -24.34 -17.55 -0.14
CA VAL A 80 -23.24 -18.03 0.71
C VAL A 80 -23.74 -18.52 2.07
N VAL A 81 -24.95 -18.10 2.46
CA VAL A 81 -25.58 -18.43 3.75
C VAL A 81 -26.51 -19.65 3.66
N ASN A 82 -26.85 -20.10 2.45
CA ASN A 82 -27.54 -21.36 2.17
C ASN A 82 -26.53 -22.47 1.83
#